data_AF-A0A6N9NHZ1-F1
#
_entry.id   AF-A0A6N9NHZ1-F1
#
_cell.length_a   1.000
_cell.length_b   1.000
_cell.length_c   1.000
_cell.angle_alpha   90.00
_cell.angle_beta   90.00
_cell.angle_gamma   90.00
#
_symmetry.space_group_name_H-M   'P 1'
#
loop_
_entity.id
_entity.type
_entity.pdbx_description
1 polymer ?
#
loop_
_entity_poly.entity_id
_entity_poly.type
_entity_poly.pdbx_seq_one_letter_code
_entity_poly.pdbx_strand_id
1 'polypeptide(L)'
;MEHTLDAYKFSINYWNQCRTSADTVTALIADGHYFHITRDMYDFWININPEYIHAYVGVDAVPYSKIGFILIDSTNDSNPDTVTIENIFYAPYRYGFDSMQTIPTFAANGVPNMNVGILAGLERSFRWNLNRKNWIETKIAEGASETSGIFQAIHIPMSDLNSIFGEGDAQTAVVVFGLKEDNTVELLVWSEDFNVQEDVEDVARPIPPFGNIDNYNLLKIALGV
;
A
#
# COMPACT_ATOMS: atom_id res chain seq x y z
N MET A 1 5.43 -3.64 15.53
CA MET A 1 5.11 -5.09 15.60
C MET A 1 6.35 -5.91 15.96
N GLU A 2 6.20 -7.10 16.53
CA GLU A 2 7.28 -8.11 16.58
C GLU A 2 7.51 -8.73 15.20
N HIS A 3 8.76 -9.02 14.83
CA HIS A 3 9.11 -9.55 13.51
C HIS A 3 8.99 -11.08 13.47
N THR A 4 7.77 -11.61 13.64
CA THR A 4 7.50 -13.06 13.59
C THR A 4 6.33 -13.38 12.66
N LEU A 5 6.36 -14.56 12.05
CA LEU A 5 5.30 -14.98 11.13
C LEU A 5 3.95 -15.08 11.83
N ASP A 6 3.92 -15.49 13.11
CA ASP A 6 2.68 -15.55 13.90
C ASP A 6 2.13 -14.15 14.24
N ALA A 7 3.00 -13.15 14.48
CA ALA A 7 2.58 -11.76 14.65
C ALA A 7 1.97 -11.19 13.35
N TYR A 8 2.54 -11.52 12.19
CA TYR A 8 1.99 -11.13 10.89
C TYR A 8 0.63 -11.81 10.61
N LYS A 9 0.51 -13.14 10.79
CA LYS A 9 -0.76 -13.87 10.69
C LYS A 9 -1.84 -13.24 11.57
N PHE A 10 -1.51 -12.99 12.83
CA PHE A 10 -2.43 -12.40 13.80
C PHE A 10 -2.91 -11.01 13.37
N SER A 11 -1.99 -10.16 12.91
CA SER A 11 -2.29 -8.78 12.50
C SER A 11 -3.17 -8.71 11.24
N ILE A 12 -2.94 -9.62 10.27
CA ILE A 12 -3.76 -9.78 9.07
C ILE A 12 -5.16 -10.31 9.42
N ASN A 13 -5.25 -11.33 10.29
CA ASN A 13 -6.53 -11.87 10.76
C ASN A 13 -7.34 -10.82 11.55
N TYR A 14 -6.68 -10.03 12.40
CA TYR A 14 -7.35 -8.95 13.14
C TYR A 14 -7.89 -7.88 12.19
N TRP A 15 -7.12 -7.46 11.17
CA TRP A 15 -7.64 -6.58 10.12
C TRP A 15 -8.86 -7.19 9.40
N ASN A 16 -8.82 -8.48 9.08
CA ASN A 16 -9.94 -9.18 8.46
C ASN A 16 -11.22 -9.18 9.32
N GLN A 17 -11.09 -9.09 10.64
CA GLN A 17 -12.23 -8.94 11.57
C GLN A 17 -12.71 -7.48 11.66
N CYS A 18 -11.81 -6.50 11.56
CA CYS A 18 -12.15 -5.08 11.64
C CYS A 18 -12.76 -4.50 10.35
N ARG A 19 -12.35 -4.99 9.18
CA ARG A 19 -12.61 -4.37 7.86
C ARG A 19 -14.07 -4.26 7.42
N THR A 20 -15.00 -4.85 8.17
CA THR A 20 -16.46 -4.78 7.97
C THR A 20 -17.15 -3.69 8.81
N SER A 21 -16.44 -3.06 9.76
CA SER A 21 -16.98 -2.01 10.63
C SER A 21 -16.52 -0.63 10.17
N ALA A 22 -17.45 0.20 9.70
CA ALA A 22 -17.12 1.52 9.14
C ALA A 22 -16.44 2.44 10.16
N ASP A 23 -16.89 2.43 11.41
CA ASP A 23 -16.27 3.20 12.50
C ASP A 23 -14.84 2.72 12.79
N THR A 24 -14.65 1.40 12.91
CA THR A 24 -13.34 0.80 13.20
C THR A 24 -12.35 1.05 12.08
N VAL A 25 -12.76 0.85 10.83
CA VAL A 25 -11.94 1.10 9.63
C VAL A 25 -11.60 2.58 9.51
N THR A 26 -12.56 3.48 9.71
CA THR A 26 -12.32 4.92 9.65
C THR A 26 -11.34 5.38 10.73
N ALA A 27 -11.43 4.84 11.94
CA ALA A 27 -10.49 5.13 13.02
C ALA A 27 -9.07 4.63 12.71
N LEU A 28 -8.93 3.38 12.26
CA LEU A 28 -7.62 2.78 11.94
C LEU A 28 -6.94 3.46 10.74
N ILE A 29 -7.68 3.75 9.66
CA ILE A 29 -7.14 4.45 8.48
C ILE A 29 -6.82 5.92 8.77
N ALA A 30 -7.38 6.52 9.83
CA ALA A 30 -7.08 7.89 10.22
C ALA A 30 -5.76 8.05 11.00
N ASP A 31 -5.13 6.96 11.50
CA ASP A 31 -3.85 7.03 12.25
C ASP A 31 -2.63 7.33 11.36
N GLY A 32 -2.78 7.35 10.03
CA GLY A 32 -1.69 7.64 9.11
C GLY A 32 -2.13 8.09 7.71
N HIS A 33 -1.14 8.32 6.84
CA HIS A 33 -1.33 8.77 5.45
C HIS A 33 -0.50 7.99 4.43
N TYR A 34 0.63 7.39 4.84
CA TYR A 34 1.57 6.72 3.95
C TYR A 34 2.35 5.60 4.65
N PHE A 35 3.03 4.76 3.87
CA PHE A 35 4.11 3.90 4.34
C PHE A 35 5.31 4.02 3.39
N HIS A 36 6.47 3.46 3.77
CA HIS A 36 7.70 3.51 2.98
C HIS A 36 8.05 2.12 2.45
N ILE A 37 8.53 2.07 1.20
CA ILE A 37 9.35 0.98 0.66
C ILE A 37 10.78 1.52 0.62
N THR A 38 11.74 0.79 1.18
CA THR A 38 13.15 1.23 1.19
C THR A 38 13.95 0.59 0.06
N ARG A 39 15.10 1.17 -0.26
CA ARG A 39 16.06 0.62 -1.21
C ARG A 39 16.46 -0.83 -0.88
N ASP A 40 16.66 -1.16 0.40
CA ASP A 40 16.96 -2.54 0.83
C ASP A 40 15.84 -3.54 0.48
N MET A 41 14.56 -3.13 0.56
CA MET A 41 13.43 -3.99 0.17
C MET A 41 13.39 -4.18 -1.35
N TYR A 42 13.61 -3.09 -2.11
CA TYR A 42 13.71 -3.15 -3.57
C TYR A 42 14.89 -4.02 -4.03
N ASP A 43 16.07 -3.83 -3.45
CA ASP A 43 17.29 -4.60 -3.79
C ASP A 43 17.14 -6.09 -3.42
N PHE A 44 16.31 -6.44 -2.43
CA PHE A 44 15.89 -7.83 -2.20
C PHE A 44 14.98 -8.34 -3.33
N TRP A 45 13.90 -7.62 -3.66
CA TRP A 45 12.92 -8.07 -4.66
C TRP A 45 13.45 -8.07 -6.10
N ILE A 46 14.35 -7.16 -6.49
CA ILE A 46 14.88 -7.09 -7.86
C ILE A 46 15.71 -8.33 -8.22
N ASN A 47 16.33 -8.98 -7.23
CA ASN A 47 17.03 -10.26 -7.41
C ASN A 47 16.07 -11.45 -7.63
N ILE A 48 14.81 -11.34 -7.19
CA ILE A 48 13.74 -12.32 -7.41
C ILE A 48 12.99 -12.00 -8.72
N ASN A 49 12.88 -10.72 -9.06
CA ASN A 49 12.13 -10.16 -10.18
C ASN A 49 10.66 -10.67 -10.24
N PRO A 50 9.85 -10.40 -9.19
CA PRO A 50 8.43 -10.74 -9.16
C PRO A 50 7.61 -9.88 -10.10
N GLU A 51 6.34 -10.25 -10.33
CA GLU A 51 5.39 -9.40 -11.09
C GLU A 51 4.78 -8.31 -10.18
N TYR A 52 4.47 -8.67 -8.93
CA TYR A 52 3.89 -7.76 -7.94
C TYR A 52 4.54 -7.96 -6.56
N ILE A 53 4.44 -6.93 -5.72
CA ILE A 53 4.52 -7.03 -4.27
C ILE A 53 3.08 -7.05 -3.72
N HIS A 54 2.76 -8.05 -2.91
CA HIS A 54 1.50 -8.14 -2.19
C HIS A 54 1.64 -7.39 -0.86
N ALA A 55 0.92 -6.28 -0.74
CA ALA A 55 0.87 -5.45 0.46
C ALA A 55 -0.39 -5.77 1.27
N TYR A 56 -0.26 -6.65 2.26
CA TYR A 56 -1.34 -7.03 3.17
C TYR A 56 -1.54 -5.98 4.26
N VAL A 57 -2.77 -5.58 4.50
CA VAL A 57 -3.11 -4.69 5.60
C VAL A 57 -3.22 -5.49 6.89
N GLY A 58 -2.51 -5.06 7.93
CA GLY A 58 -2.60 -5.59 9.28
C GLY A 58 -2.80 -4.50 10.31
N VAL A 59 -3.26 -4.88 11.51
CA VAL A 59 -3.32 -4.01 12.68
C VAL A 59 -2.30 -4.47 13.71
N ASP A 60 -1.45 -3.56 14.20
CA ASP A 60 -0.40 -3.89 15.18
C ASP A 60 -1.00 -4.43 16.48
N ALA A 61 -0.63 -5.67 16.83
CA ALA A 61 -1.11 -6.41 18.00
C ALA A 61 -0.93 -5.69 19.35
N VAL A 62 -0.06 -4.67 19.42
CA VAL A 62 -0.01 -3.70 20.52
C VAL A 62 0.34 -2.34 19.89
N PRO A 63 -0.49 -1.28 20.02
CA PRO A 63 -1.66 -1.15 20.90
C PRO A 63 -3.04 -1.44 20.27
N TYR A 64 -3.15 -2.29 19.23
CA TYR A 64 -4.40 -2.54 18.47
C TYR A 64 -5.01 -1.31 17.77
N SER A 65 -4.26 -0.22 17.63
CA SER A 65 -4.77 1.04 17.08
C SER A 65 -4.05 1.53 15.83
N LYS A 66 -3.05 0.80 15.35
CA LYS A 66 -2.17 1.24 14.25
C LYS A 66 -2.23 0.27 13.10
N ILE A 67 -2.32 0.79 11.88
CA ILE A 67 -2.16 -0.01 10.66
C ILE A 67 -0.67 -0.19 10.36
N GLY A 68 -0.33 -1.35 9.81
CA GLY A 68 0.90 -1.55 9.07
C GLY A 68 0.66 -2.44 7.85
N PHE A 69 1.61 -2.43 6.93
CA PHE A 69 1.58 -3.24 5.72
C PHE A 69 2.60 -4.36 5.84
N ILE A 70 2.15 -5.60 5.66
CA ILE A 70 2.98 -6.79 5.60
C ILE A 70 3.22 -7.06 4.12
N LEU A 71 4.47 -6.96 3.68
CA LEU A 71 4.88 -6.98 2.27
C LEU A 71 5.61 -8.29 1.95
N ILE A 72 5.18 -8.98 0.91
CA ILE A 72 5.83 -10.18 0.36
C ILE A 72 5.72 -10.13 -1.17
N ASP A 73 6.72 -10.64 -1.89
CA ASP A 73 6.66 -10.69 -3.34
C ASP A 73 5.73 -11.81 -3.85
N SER A 74 5.15 -11.60 -5.04
CA SER A 74 4.20 -12.53 -5.66
C SER A 74 4.79 -13.91 -5.97
N THR A 75 6.12 -14.04 -6.05
CA THR A 75 6.79 -15.31 -6.33
C THR A 75 6.85 -16.17 -5.06
N ASN A 76 7.34 -15.63 -3.95
CA ASN A 76 7.36 -16.32 -2.65
C ASN A 76 5.96 -16.52 -2.07
N ASP A 77 5.00 -15.63 -2.35
CA ASP A 77 3.61 -15.77 -1.88
C ASP A 77 2.77 -16.74 -2.73
N SER A 78 3.28 -17.20 -3.88
CA SER A 78 2.59 -18.18 -4.74
C SER A 78 2.59 -19.62 -4.19
N ASN A 79 3.46 -19.93 -3.21
CA ASN A 79 3.59 -21.25 -2.60
C ASN A 79 3.64 -21.12 -1.07
N PRO A 80 2.82 -21.86 -0.29
CA PRO A 80 2.83 -21.77 1.17
C PRO A 80 4.19 -22.14 1.82
N ASP A 81 4.99 -22.99 1.18
CA ASP A 81 6.31 -23.40 1.72
C ASP A 81 7.35 -22.27 1.64
N THR A 82 7.14 -21.25 0.80
CA THR A 82 8.02 -20.08 0.65
C THR A 82 7.54 -18.84 1.43
N VAL A 83 6.42 -18.94 2.14
CA VAL A 83 5.93 -17.89 3.06
C VAL A 83 6.66 -18.00 4.40
N THR A 84 7.93 -17.59 4.40
CA THR A 84 8.80 -17.58 5.58
C THR A 84 9.09 -16.17 6.07
N ILE A 85 9.64 -16.03 7.28
CA ILE A 85 9.85 -14.72 7.91
C ILE A 85 10.94 -13.89 7.22
N GLU A 86 11.86 -14.56 6.52
CA GLU A 86 12.96 -13.95 5.76
C GLU A 86 12.49 -13.29 4.45
N ASN A 87 11.33 -13.70 3.92
CA ASN A 87 10.76 -13.18 2.68
C ASN A 87 9.70 -12.08 2.91
N ILE A 88 9.44 -11.71 4.18
CA ILE A 88 8.37 -10.80 4.57
C ILE A 88 8.97 -9.54 5.21
N PHE A 89 8.60 -8.38 4.68
CA PHE A 89 8.89 -7.08 5.27
C PHE A 89 7.65 -6.50 5.95
N TYR A 90 7.87 -5.60 6.92
CA TYR A 90 6.81 -4.83 7.56
C TYR A 90 7.07 -3.34 7.41
N ALA A 91 6.09 -2.62 6.86
CA ALA A 91 6.10 -1.17 6.70
C ALA A 91 5.00 -0.53 7.56
N PRO A 92 5.32 0.22 8.62
CA PRO A 92 4.31 0.86 9.46
C PRO A 92 3.59 1.97 8.68
N TYR A 93 2.28 2.14 8.90
CA TYR A 93 1.52 3.28 8.40
C TYR A 93 1.81 4.51 9.28
N ARG A 94 2.24 5.61 8.67
CA ARG A 94 2.83 6.76 9.36
C ARG A 94 1.92 7.98 9.35
N TYR A 95 1.89 8.69 10.48
CA TYR A 95 1.21 9.97 10.64
C TYR A 95 2.12 11.13 10.28
N GLY A 96 1.62 12.04 9.45
CA GLY A 96 2.29 13.28 9.04
C GLY A 96 3.50 13.04 8.14
N PHE A 97 3.56 13.75 7.01
CA PHE A 97 4.86 13.93 6.34
C PHE A 97 5.80 14.66 7.32
N ASP A 98 7.09 14.29 7.35
CA ASP A 98 8.06 14.98 8.22
C ASP A 98 8.08 16.47 7.84
N SER A 99 8.34 17.33 8.81
CA SER A 99 8.55 18.77 8.66
C SER A 99 9.58 19.18 7.59
N MET A 100 10.43 18.26 7.14
CA MET A 100 11.38 18.44 6.03
C MET A 100 10.91 17.87 4.68
N GLN A 101 9.86 17.05 4.64
CA GLN A 101 9.24 16.56 3.41
C GLN A 101 8.41 17.69 2.76
N THR A 102 9.10 18.65 2.14
CA THR A 102 8.46 19.68 1.33
C THR A 102 7.76 19.02 0.15
N ILE A 103 6.44 19.21 0.03
CA ILE A 103 5.72 19.00 -1.22
C ILE A 103 6.49 19.76 -2.32
N PRO A 104 6.94 19.11 -3.40
CA PRO A 104 7.77 19.76 -4.41
C PRO A 104 7.11 21.03 -4.97
N THR A 105 7.89 22.11 -5.13
CA THR A 105 7.38 23.35 -5.71
C THR A 105 7.27 23.23 -7.23
N PHE A 106 6.06 22.94 -7.70
CA PHE A 106 5.76 22.77 -9.12
C PHE A 106 5.96 24.08 -9.92
N ALA A 107 7.01 24.14 -10.72
CA ALA A 107 7.24 25.23 -11.65
C ALA A 107 6.25 25.14 -12.83
N ALA A 108 5.30 26.07 -12.90
CA ALA A 108 4.13 26.04 -13.80
C ALA A 108 4.40 26.13 -15.32
N ASN A 109 5.65 25.97 -15.77
CA ASN A 109 6.10 26.26 -17.14
C ASN A 109 6.73 25.04 -17.86
N GLY A 110 6.55 23.82 -17.35
CA GLY A 110 6.90 22.58 -18.04
C GLY A 110 5.70 21.97 -18.76
N VAL A 111 5.88 21.50 -19.99
CA VAL A 111 4.86 20.70 -20.70
C VAL A 111 4.69 19.37 -19.95
N PRO A 112 3.46 18.95 -19.58
CA PRO A 112 3.28 17.71 -18.86
C PRO A 112 3.59 16.51 -19.75
N ASN A 113 4.53 15.68 -19.33
CA ASN A 113 4.75 14.35 -19.88
C ASN A 113 3.50 13.48 -19.58
N MET A 114 3.17 12.50 -20.43
CA MET A 114 1.83 11.86 -20.44
C MET A 114 1.56 10.83 -19.34
N ASN A 115 2.25 10.92 -18.20
CA ASN A 115 1.97 10.18 -16.97
C ASN A 115 1.30 11.11 -15.93
N VAL A 116 0.77 10.53 -14.84
CA VAL A 116 0.01 11.27 -13.82
C VAL A 116 0.96 12.13 -13.00
N GLY A 117 1.19 13.36 -13.46
CA GLY A 117 2.08 14.30 -12.79
C GLY A 117 1.75 14.46 -11.30
N ILE A 118 2.77 14.70 -10.48
CA ILE A 118 2.72 14.72 -9.01
C ILE A 118 1.53 15.52 -8.46
N LEU A 119 1.18 16.65 -9.08
CA LEU A 119 -0.02 17.44 -8.76
C LEU A 119 -1.30 16.60 -8.76
N ALA A 120 -1.54 15.81 -9.81
CA ALA A 120 -2.70 14.92 -9.90
C ALA A 120 -2.63 13.76 -8.89
N GLY A 121 -1.42 13.24 -8.58
CA GLY A 121 -1.22 12.28 -7.49
C GLY A 121 -1.58 12.87 -6.12
N LEU A 122 -1.11 14.08 -5.82
CA LEU A 122 -1.44 14.82 -4.61
C LEU A 122 -2.94 15.17 -4.56
N GLU A 123 -3.55 15.62 -5.65
CA GLU A 123 -4.99 15.87 -5.76
C GLU A 123 -5.82 14.61 -5.44
N ARG A 124 -5.42 13.45 -5.99
CA ARG A 124 -6.03 12.15 -5.65
C ARG A 124 -5.84 11.82 -4.17
N SER A 125 -4.66 12.04 -3.59
CA SER A 125 -4.44 11.80 -2.16
C SER A 125 -5.22 12.76 -1.27
N PHE A 126 -5.34 14.04 -1.62
CA PHE A 126 -6.22 14.99 -0.95
C PHE A 126 -7.69 14.56 -1.08
N ARG A 127 -8.12 14.09 -2.26
CA ARG A 127 -9.47 13.57 -2.47
C ARG A 127 -9.74 12.36 -1.58
N TRP A 128 -8.79 11.44 -1.42
CA TRP A 128 -8.89 10.36 -0.42
C TRP A 128 -9.01 10.91 0.99
N ASN A 129 -8.09 11.77 1.42
CA ASN A 129 -8.09 12.31 2.78
C ASN A 129 -9.41 13.03 3.15
N LEU A 130 -10.04 13.72 2.19
CA LEU A 130 -11.33 14.39 2.36
C LEU A 130 -12.54 13.45 2.32
N ASN A 131 -12.50 12.41 1.47
CA ASN A 131 -13.68 11.57 1.19
C ASN A 131 -13.62 10.16 1.81
N ARG A 132 -12.48 9.73 2.38
CA ARG A 132 -12.25 8.35 2.85
C ARG A 132 -13.35 7.85 3.79
N LYS A 133 -13.81 8.68 4.72
CA LYS A 133 -14.88 8.31 5.67
C LYS A 133 -16.16 7.96 4.90
N ASN A 134 -16.65 8.87 4.07
CA ASN A 134 -17.85 8.66 3.26
C ASN A 134 -17.68 7.46 2.31
N TRP A 135 -16.48 7.26 1.75
CA TRP A 135 -16.17 6.10 0.90
C TRP A 135 -16.25 4.78 1.69
N ILE A 136 -15.63 4.70 2.88
CA ILE A 136 -15.66 3.53 3.77
C ILE A 136 -17.10 3.21 4.19
N GLU A 137 -17.83 4.22 4.67
CA GLU A 137 -19.25 4.10 5.07
C GLU A 137 -20.11 3.61 3.90
N THR A 138 -19.94 4.21 2.71
CA THR A 138 -20.66 3.81 1.49
C THR A 138 -20.35 2.37 1.10
N LYS A 139 -19.07 1.98 1.02
CA LYS A 139 -18.69 0.63 0.59
C LYS A 139 -19.16 -0.45 1.56
N ILE A 140 -19.11 -0.19 2.86
CA ILE A 140 -19.62 -1.12 3.87
C ILE A 140 -21.15 -1.20 3.82
N ALA A 141 -21.85 -0.07 3.59
CA ALA A 141 -23.31 -0.05 3.42
C ALA A 141 -23.79 -0.69 2.10
N GLU A 142 -23.01 -0.59 1.02
CA GLU A 142 -23.19 -1.33 -0.24
C GLU A 142 -22.94 -2.85 -0.08
N GLY A 143 -22.47 -3.29 1.09
CA GLY A 143 -22.20 -4.68 1.39
C GLY A 143 -20.92 -5.20 0.73
N ALA A 144 -19.85 -4.37 0.70
CA ALA A 144 -18.53 -4.69 0.15
C ALA A 144 -18.17 -6.17 0.33
N SER A 145 -17.75 -6.82 -0.75
CA SER A 145 -17.58 -8.27 -0.90
C SER A 145 -16.42 -8.55 -1.90
N GLU A 146 -15.99 -9.78 -2.18
CA GLU A 146 -16.82 -10.97 -2.40
C GLU A 146 -17.26 -11.77 -1.15
N THR A 147 -16.56 -11.73 -0.01
CA THR A 147 -17.11 -12.26 1.28
C THR A 147 -16.84 -11.42 2.54
N SER A 148 -16.40 -10.18 2.35
CA SER A 148 -16.97 -8.97 3.02
C SER A 148 -16.08 -8.07 3.88
N GLY A 149 -16.29 -6.76 3.70
CA GLY A 149 -15.49 -5.64 4.22
C GLY A 149 -14.64 -4.98 3.14
N ILE A 150 -13.87 -3.94 3.50
CA ILE A 150 -12.97 -3.26 2.55
C ILE A 150 -11.72 -4.12 2.20
N PHE A 151 -10.74 -3.54 1.51
CA PHE A 151 -9.55 -4.24 1.00
C PHE A 151 -8.75 -4.98 2.10
N GLN A 152 -8.22 -6.17 1.76
CA GLN A 152 -7.34 -7.00 2.61
C GLN A 152 -5.87 -6.88 2.21
N ALA A 153 -5.63 -6.84 0.91
CA ALA A 153 -4.31 -6.76 0.29
C ALA A 153 -4.38 -5.79 -0.91
N ILE A 154 -3.24 -5.26 -1.31
CA ILE A 154 -3.08 -4.38 -2.47
C ILE A 154 -1.88 -4.85 -3.28
N HIS A 155 -1.94 -4.74 -4.61
CA HIS A 155 -0.81 -5.03 -5.49
C HIS A 155 -0.03 -3.75 -5.77
N ILE A 156 1.29 -3.84 -5.65
CA ILE A 156 2.23 -2.85 -6.13
C ILE A 156 3.04 -3.55 -7.23
N PRO A 157 2.90 -3.19 -8.52
CA PRO A 157 3.66 -3.86 -9.58
C PRO A 157 5.17 -3.68 -9.39
N MET A 158 5.98 -4.60 -9.91
CA MET A 158 7.44 -4.46 -9.82
C MET A 158 8.00 -3.45 -10.84
N SER A 159 7.35 -3.29 -12.00
CA SER A 159 7.62 -2.21 -12.98
C SER A 159 7.63 -0.83 -12.33
N ASP A 160 6.67 -0.67 -11.44
CA ASP A 160 6.25 0.54 -10.76
C ASP A 160 7.24 0.89 -9.61
N LEU A 161 8.01 -0.09 -9.12
CA LEU A 161 9.19 0.14 -8.26
C LEU A 161 10.48 0.34 -9.08
N ASN A 162 10.60 -0.34 -10.23
CA ASN A 162 11.78 -0.24 -11.10
C ASN A 162 11.97 1.18 -11.67
N SER A 163 10.91 1.93 -11.93
CA SER A 163 11.00 3.33 -12.36
C SER A 163 11.52 4.28 -11.28
N ILE A 164 11.24 3.99 -10.01
CA ILE A 164 11.67 4.80 -8.87
C ILE A 164 13.10 4.45 -8.44
N PHE A 165 13.44 3.15 -8.38
CA PHE A 165 14.72 2.68 -7.82
C PHE A 165 15.73 2.17 -8.86
N GLY A 166 15.30 1.83 -10.08
CA GLY A 166 16.11 1.11 -11.06
C GLY A 166 17.12 1.96 -11.81
N GLU A 167 16.76 3.20 -12.17
CA GLU A 167 17.68 4.17 -12.80
C GLU A 167 18.15 5.28 -11.84
N GLY A 168 17.60 5.34 -10.62
CA GLY A 168 17.83 6.41 -9.65
C GLY A 168 18.61 5.99 -8.39
N ASP A 169 19.16 7.00 -7.70
CA ASP A 169 19.78 6.88 -6.37
C ASP A 169 18.75 6.96 -5.22
N ALA A 170 17.44 6.89 -5.51
CA ALA A 170 16.36 6.95 -4.52
C ALA A 170 16.57 5.94 -3.39
N GLN A 171 16.54 6.39 -2.13
CA GLN A 171 16.70 5.54 -0.96
C GLN A 171 15.36 5.04 -0.41
N THR A 172 14.29 5.81 -0.64
CA THR A 172 12.94 5.48 -0.21
C THR A 172 11.91 5.85 -1.27
N ALA A 173 10.88 5.01 -1.39
CA ALA A 173 9.63 5.34 -2.05
C ALA A 173 8.51 5.53 -1.02
N VAL A 174 7.78 6.63 -1.13
CA VAL A 174 6.58 6.94 -0.34
C VAL A 174 5.38 6.31 -1.04
N VAL A 175 4.60 5.50 -0.31
CA VAL A 175 3.36 4.89 -0.79
C VAL A 175 2.16 5.49 -0.04
N VAL A 176 1.23 6.12 -0.74
CA VAL A 176 0.04 6.78 -0.15
C VAL A 176 -1.26 6.27 -0.77
N PHE A 177 -2.37 6.43 -0.06
CA PHE A 177 -3.69 6.26 -0.67
C PHE A 177 -4.07 7.47 -1.53
N GLY A 178 -4.55 7.21 -2.76
CA GLY A 178 -5.22 8.16 -3.65
C GLY A 178 -6.74 7.93 -3.69
N LEU A 179 -7.49 8.73 -4.46
CA LEU A 179 -8.88 8.47 -4.86
C LEU A 179 -9.17 9.06 -6.25
N LYS A 180 -9.58 8.20 -7.19
CA LYS A 180 -9.96 8.60 -8.56
C LYS A 180 -11.34 9.28 -8.61
N GLU A 181 -11.66 9.90 -9.74
CA GLU A 181 -12.92 10.66 -9.92
C GLU A 181 -14.17 9.77 -9.95
N ASP A 182 -14.00 8.51 -10.33
CA ASP A 182 -15.00 7.44 -10.27
C ASP A 182 -15.14 6.81 -8.87
N ASN A 183 -14.38 7.29 -7.88
CA ASN A 183 -14.24 6.74 -6.52
C ASN A 183 -13.50 5.38 -6.43
N THR A 184 -12.63 5.06 -7.40
CA THR A 184 -11.81 3.84 -7.40
C THR A 184 -10.50 4.00 -6.60
N VAL A 185 -10.33 3.21 -5.52
CA VAL A 185 -9.12 3.08 -4.65
C VAL A 185 -8.41 4.40 -4.38
N GLU A 186 -7.08 4.56 -4.42
CA GLU A 186 -5.98 3.73 -4.98
C GLU A 186 -4.69 3.75 -4.11
N LEU A 187 -3.58 3.15 -4.57
CA LEU A 187 -2.24 3.49 -4.05
C LEU A 187 -1.44 4.31 -5.09
N LEU A 188 -0.63 5.23 -4.59
CA LEU A 188 0.26 6.09 -5.38
C LEU A 188 1.66 5.95 -4.77
N VAL A 189 2.69 5.85 -5.61
CA VAL A 189 4.08 5.69 -5.16
C VAL A 189 4.96 6.77 -5.79
N TRP A 190 5.96 7.27 -5.09
CA TRP A 190 6.97 8.19 -5.63
C TRP A 190 8.26 8.20 -4.79
N SER A 191 9.37 8.67 -5.36
CA SER A 191 10.66 8.87 -4.67
C SER A 191 10.53 9.89 -3.52
N GLU A 192 10.99 9.54 -2.31
CA GLU A 192 11.08 10.47 -1.18
C GLU A 192 12.16 11.53 -1.42
N ASP A 193 13.29 11.12 -2.02
CA ASP A 193 14.48 11.93 -2.29
C ASP A 193 14.34 12.78 -3.56
N PHE A 194 13.17 13.41 -3.75
CA PHE A 194 12.76 14.05 -5.00
C PHE A 194 13.79 15.07 -5.52
N ASN A 195 14.53 14.67 -6.56
CA ASN A 195 15.24 15.60 -7.42
C ASN A 195 14.32 16.10 -8.55
N VAL A 196 14.49 17.37 -8.94
CA VAL A 196 13.56 18.17 -9.77
C VAL A 196 13.41 17.67 -11.24
N GLN A 197 13.89 16.47 -11.56
CA GLN A 197 13.85 15.85 -12.88
C GLN A 197 13.19 14.46 -12.91
N GLU A 198 12.74 13.92 -11.78
CA GLU A 198 12.11 12.60 -11.73
C GLU A 198 10.61 12.68 -12.05
N ASP A 199 10.17 11.93 -13.06
CA ASP A 199 8.75 11.73 -13.36
C ASP A 199 8.10 10.86 -12.26
N VAL A 200 6.84 11.12 -11.92
CA VAL A 200 6.03 10.21 -11.09
C VAL A 200 5.10 9.41 -11.98
N GLU A 201 5.11 8.10 -11.80
CA GLU A 201 4.29 7.18 -12.58
C GLU A 201 2.87 7.03 -11.99
N ASP A 202 2.01 6.22 -12.61
CA ASP A 202 0.64 5.94 -12.13
C ASP A 202 0.63 4.58 -11.38
N VAL A 203 1.31 4.56 -10.23
CA VAL A 203 2.19 3.47 -9.71
C VAL A 203 1.51 2.34 -8.90
N ALA A 204 0.19 2.35 -8.75
CA ALA A 204 -0.54 1.19 -8.25
C ALA A 204 -2.04 1.33 -8.51
N ARG A 205 -2.53 0.60 -9.52
CA ARG A 205 -3.98 0.41 -9.62
C ARG A 205 -4.46 -0.30 -8.36
N PRO A 206 -5.56 0.19 -7.75
CA PRO A 206 -6.34 -0.64 -6.87
C PRO A 206 -7.01 -1.64 -7.80
N ILE A 207 -6.38 -2.80 -8.00
CA ILE A 207 -7.10 -3.91 -8.61
C ILE A 207 -8.37 -4.08 -7.75
N PRO A 208 -9.57 -4.12 -8.36
CA PRO A 208 -10.80 -4.36 -7.62
C PRO A 208 -10.59 -5.52 -6.65
N PRO A 209 -11.16 -5.48 -5.44
CA PRO A 209 -10.89 -6.53 -4.48
C PRO A 209 -11.22 -7.86 -5.14
N PHE A 210 -10.23 -8.77 -5.12
CA PHE A 210 -10.25 -10.11 -5.72
C PHE A 210 -9.96 -10.19 -7.23
N GLY A 211 -8.67 -10.36 -7.55
CA GLY A 211 -8.26 -11.41 -8.48
C GLY A 211 -8.28 -12.79 -7.79
N ASN A 212 -8.04 -13.86 -8.54
CA ASN A 212 -8.10 -15.23 -8.01
C ASN A 212 -7.19 -15.41 -6.77
N ILE A 213 -7.77 -15.81 -5.64
CA ILE A 213 -7.08 -15.93 -4.33
C ILE A 213 -6.01 -17.04 -4.27
N ASP A 214 -5.82 -17.81 -5.35
CA ASP A 214 -4.87 -18.92 -5.40
C ASP A 214 -3.43 -18.54 -5.01
N ASN A 215 -2.98 -17.33 -5.36
CA ASN A 215 -1.59 -16.88 -5.19
C ASN A 215 -1.33 -16.02 -3.93
N TYR A 216 -2.23 -16.01 -2.94
CA TYR A 216 -2.13 -15.23 -1.72
C TYR A 216 -1.92 -16.14 -0.48
N ASN A 217 -0.82 -16.88 -0.44
CA ASN A 217 -0.66 -17.93 0.57
C ASN A 217 -0.44 -17.36 1.98
N LEU A 218 0.16 -16.19 2.15
CA LEU A 218 0.24 -15.51 3.45
C LEU A 218 -1.15 -15.18 4.01
N LEU A 219 -2.11 -14.76 3.18
CA LEU A 219 -3.49 -14.54 3.60
C LEU A 219 -4.18 -15.86 3.98
N LYS A 220 -4.02 -16.91 3.17
CA LYS A 220 -4.54 -18.25 3.45
C LYS A 220 -4.03 -18.79 4.78
N ILE A 221 -2.71 -18.72 5.00
CA ILE A 221 -2.03 -19.13 6.24
C ILE A 221 -2.49 -18.28 7.45
N ALA A 222 -2.73 -16.98 7.26
CA ALA A 222 -3.22 -16.10 8.32
C ALA A 222 -4.68 -16.37 8.72
N LEU A 223 -5.52 -16.80 7.77
CA LEU A 223 -6.95 -17.08 7.98
C LEU A 223 -7.26 -18.56 8.25
N GLY A 224 -6.34 -19.47 7.97
CA GLY A 224 -6.50 -20.92 8.15
C GLY A 224 -7.40 -21.56 7.08
N VAL A 225 -7.30 -21.13 5.82
CA VAL A 225 -8.13 -21.56 4.68
C VAL A 225 -7.32 -22.09 3.50
#